data_AF-A0A0Q0CG11-F1
#
_entry.id   AF-A0A0Q0CG11-F1
#
_cell.length_a   1.000
_cell.length_b   1.000
_cell.length_c   1.000
_cell.angle_alpha   90.00
_cell.angle_beta   90.00
_cell.angle_gamma   90.00
#
_symmetry.space_group_name_H-M   'P 1'
#
loop_
_entity.id
_entity.type
_entity.pdbx_description
1 polymer ?
#
loop_
_entity_poly.entity_id
_entity_poly.type
_entity_poly.pdbx_seq_one_letter_code
_entity_poly.pdbx_strand_id
1 'polypeptide(L)'
;MVTASNLEQFKAHSLAVFSAINTDLQTDQHFADAEKTVKWCGDVEERLEAAKQHALNQTETIDALFRTIDEISEQARRKRLELDKLVKARKVAIREEIVLKAKEALRDHLDKINTSFGGKVRLPEIAADFAGAIKGKKNIASLRDAADSELARAKIEASQIGDGICANLDSLRTLAADHPFLFNDAQQIVLKNNDDLVALIKVRINEHKQAEEAKELAQRERIRAEETAKLAAAAEAERVAEAEKAKASAPAPQAAEAPKTVEQASPRMSAVAPSPKVPPKPTKLEANVTDLHALVKAVYEGRAPISVLTVNWGALDDLVHIQGADFQMDGVTVTQVAA
;
A
#
# COMPACT_ATOMS: atom_id res chain seq x y z
N MET A 1 -58.37 -28.16 -28.09
CA MET A 1 -58.96 -27.40 -29.21
C MET A 1 -59.81 -26.30 -28.59
N VAL A 2 -59.66 -25.05 -29.04
CA VAL A 2 -60.50 -23.94 -28.56
C VAL A 2 -61.79 -23.92 -29.39
N THR A 3 -62.93 -23.74 -28.73
CA THR A 3 -64.27 -23.67 -29.32
C THR A 3 -64.99 -22.45 -28.74
N ALA A 4 -66.02 -21.94 -29.41
CA ALA A 4 -66.79 -20.79 -28.91
C ALA A 4 -67.29 -20.99 -27.46
N SER A 5 -67.60 -22.24 -27.09
CA SER A 5 -68.05 -22.64 -25.75
C SER A 5 -66.99 -22.64 -24.64
N ASN A 6 -65.68 -22.60 -24.95
CA ASN A 6 -64.61 -22.58 -23.94
C ASN A 6 -63.69 -21.34 -24.02
N LEU A 7 -64.03 -20.39 -24.90
CA LEU A 7 -63.20 -19.23 -25.22
C LEU A 7 -62.95 -18.30 -24.01
N GLU A 8 -63.96 -17.99 -23.21
CA GLU A 8 -63.81 -17.15 -22.02
C GLU A 8 -62.93 -17.80 -20.95
N GLN A 9 -63.07 -19.11 -20.76
CA GLN A 9 -62.25 -19.89 -19.82
C GLN A 9 -60.79 -19.93 -20.29
N PHE A 10 -60.56 -20.10 -21.59
CA PHE A 10 -59.23 -20.04 -22.19
C PHE A 10 -58.60 -18.65 -22.06
N LYS A 11 -59.36 -17.57 -22.26
CA LYS A 11 -58.93 -16.18 -22.02
C LYS A 11 -58.54 -15.98 -20.56
N ALA A 12 -59.43 -16.31 -19.61
CA ALA A 12 -59.17 -16.14 -18.19
C ALA A 12 -57.92 -16.92 -17.73
N HIS A 13 -57.76 -18.17 -18.19
CA HIS A 13 -56.58 -18.97 -17.89
C HIS A 13 -55.29 -18.37 -18.48
N SER A 14 -55.33 -17.92 -19.75
CA SER A 14 -54.16 -17.31 -20.41
C SER A 14 -53.71 -16.02 -19.72
N LEU A 15 -54.65 -15.16 -19.32
CA LEU A 15 -54.36 -13.95 -18.56
C LEU A 15 -53.79 -14.27 -17.16
N ALA A 16 -54.32 -15.30 -16.49
CA ALA A 16 -53.79 -15.75 -15.20
C ALA A 16 -52.34 -16.24 -15.33
N VAL A 17 -52.01 -17.01 -16.38
CA VAL A 17 -50.63 -17.45 -16.67
C VAL A 17 -49.70 -16.25 -16.91
N PHE A 18 -50.12 -15.24 -17.69
CA PHE A 18 -49.29 -14.05 -17.91
C PHE A 18 -49.12 -13.19 -16.65
N SER A 19 -50.13 -13.13 -15.76
CA SER A 19 -50.00 -12.42 -14.47
C SER A 19 -49.10 -13.14 -13.47
N ALA A 20 -48.97 -14.47 -13.57
CA ALA A 20 -48.10 -15.28 -12.72
C ALA A 20 -46.62 -15.23 -13.12
N ILE A 21 -46.28 -14.59 -14.25
CA ILE A 21 -44.88 -14.43 -14.69
C ILE A 21 -44.14 -13.50 -13.72
N ASN A 22 -43.11 -14.05 -13.07
CA ASN A 22 -42.27 -13.30 -12.14
C ASN A 22 -41.55 -12.14 -12.85
N THR A 23 -41.64 -10.95 -12.26
CA THR A 23 -40.95 -9.72 -12.69
C THR A 23 -39.85 -9.27 -11.71
N ASP A 24 -39.73 -9.88 -10.54
CA ASP A 24 -38.65 -9.62 -9.58
C ASP A 24 -37.46 -10.57 -9.84
N LEU A 25 -36.44 -10.02 -10.51
CA LEU A 25 -35.26 -10.76 -10.94
C LEU A 25 -34.09 -10.51 -9.97
N GLN A 26 -33.73 -11.55 -9.21
CA GLN A 26 -32.73 -11.47 -8.15
C GLN A 26 -31.65 -12.55 -8.24
N THR A 27 -32.01 -13.75 -8.69
CA THR A 27 -31.11 -14.92 -8.78
C THR A 27 -30.82 -15.27 -10.23
N ASP A 28 -29.73 -15.98 -10.48
CA ASP A 28 -29.39 -16.49 -11.82
C ASP A 28 -30.51 -17.35 -12.42
N GLN A 29 -31.22 -18.10 -11.59
CA GLN A 29 -32.39 -18.88 -11.99
C GLN A 29 -33.53 -17.96 -12.47
N HIS A 30 -33.82 -16.86 -11.78
CA HIS A 30 -34.86 -15.89 -12.22
C HIS A 30 -34.51 -15.33 -13.60
N PHE A 31 -33.23 -15.02 -13.86
CA PHE A 31 -32.81 -14.52 -15.18
C PHE A 31 -32.91 -15.59 -16.27
N ALA A 32 -32.49 -16.83 -15.99
CA ALA A 32 -32.58 -17.93 -16.94
C ALA A 32 -34.04 -18.26 -17.30
N ASP A 33 -34.94 -18.24 -16.32
CA ASP A 33 -36.36 -18.51 -16.54
C ASP A 33 -37.09 -17.31 -17.16
N ALA A 34 -36.70 -16.08 -16.84
CA ALA A 34 -37.20 -14.89 -17.51
C ALA A 34 -36.83 -14.87 -19.00
N GLU A 35 -35.59 -15.25 -19.38
CA GLU A 35 -35.18 -15.35 -20.79
C GLU A 35 -35.97 -16.43 -21.54
N LYS A 36 -36.17 -17.61 -20.94
CA LYS A 36 -37.06 -18.65 -21.50
C LYS A 36 -38.49 -18.14 -21.64
N THR A 37 -38.99 -17.40 -20.66
CA THR A 37 -40.35 -16.85 -20.66
C THR A 37 -40.52 -15.77 -21.73
N VAL A 38 -39.55 -14.87 -21.92
CA VAL A 38 -39.54 -13.90 -23.03
C VAL A 38 -39.61 -14.60 -24.38
N LYS A 39 -38.84 -15.68 -24.58
CA LYS A 39 -38.93 -16.50 -25.80
C LYS A 39 -40.29 -17.17 -25.93
N TRP A 40 -40.77 -17.85 -24.89
CA TRP A 40 -42.07 -18.54 -24.90
C TRP A 40 -43.23 -17.59 -25.18
N CYS A 41 -43.23 -16.37 -24.62
CA CYS A 41 -44.22 -15.35 -24.96
C CYS A 41 -44.15 -14.93 -26.43
N GLY A 42 -42.96 -14.93 -27.05
CA GLY A 42 -42.80 -14.71 -28.50
C GLY A 42 -43.36 -15.88 -29.32
N ASP A 43 -43.01 -17.12 -28.97
CA ASP A 43 -43.54 -18.32 -29.61
C ASP A 43 -45.09 -18.39 -29.48
N VAL A 44 -45.66 -17.86 -28.39
CA VAL A 44 -47.12 -17.72 -28.18
C VAL A 44 -47.71 -16.60 -29.03
N GLU A 45 -47.07 -15.43 -29.10
CA GLU A 45 -47.46 -14.29 -29.96
C GLU A 45 -47.54 -14.74 -31.45
N GLU A 46 -46.53 -15.46 -31.95
CA GLU A 46 -46.51 -16.02 -33.30
C GLU A 46 -47.61 -17.06 -33.54
N ARG A 47 -47.87 -17.95 -32.58
CA ARG A 47 -48.92 -18.98 -32.69
C ARG A 47 -50.32 -18.41 -32.66
N LEU A 48 -50.56 -17.36 -31.88
CA LEU A 48 -51.85 -16.67 -31.82
C LEU A 48 -52.13 -15.91 -33.12
N GLU A 49 -51.14 -15.24 -33.69
CA GLU A 49 -51.27 -14.63 -35.01
C GLU A 49 -51.53 -15.69 -36.10
N ALA A 50 -50.77 -16.80 -36.12
CA ALA A 50 -51.03 -17.90 -37.05
C ALA A 50 -52.43 -18.51 -36.88
N ALA A 51 -52.93 -18.63 -35.64
CA ALA A 51 -54.29 -19.10 -35.37
C ALA A 51 -55.36 -18.11 -35.86
N LYS A 52 -55.12 -16.80 -35.74
CA LYS A 52 -55.97 -15.74 -36.30
C LYS A 52 -56.05 -15.85 -37.83
N GLN A 53 -54.91 -15.99 -38.50
CA GLN A 53 -54.84 -16.17 -39.95
C GLN A 53 -55.51 -17.46 -40.42
N HIS A 54 -55.41 -18.56 -39.66
CA HIS A 54 -56.13 -19.79 -39.96
C HIS A 54 -57.65 -19.64 -39.80
N ALA A 55 -58.11 -18.99 -38.73
CA ALA A 55 -59.53 -18.78 -38.45
C ALA A 55 -60.20 -17.77 -39.41
N LEU A 56 -59.45 -16.84 -40.02
CA LEU A 56 -59.93 -16.01 -41.14
C LEU A 56 -60.46 -16.82 -42.33
N ASN A 57 -59.97 -18.05 -42.52
CA ASN A 57 -60.35 -18.92 -43.63
C ASN A 57 -61.60 -19.79 -43.37
N GLN A 58 -62.24 -19.70 -42.20
CA GLN A 58 -63.41 -20.51 -41.83
C GLN A 58 -64.56 -19.64 -41.32
N THR A 59 -65.56 -19.38 -42.16
CA THR A 59 -66.70 -18.47 -41.92
C THR A 59 -67.70 -18.93 -40.85
N GLU A 60 -68.46 -17.96 -40.29
CA GLU A 60 -69.68 -18.12 -39.46
C GLU A 60 -69.57 -18.35 -37.93
N THR A 61 -68.69 -17.63 -37.22
CA THR A 61 -68.95 -16.91 -35.93
C THR A 61 -67.62 -16.48 -35.28
N ILE A 62 -67.06 -15.38 -35.79
CA ILE A 62 -65.61 -15.12 -35.72
C ILE A 62 -65.21 -13.94 -34.81
N ASP A 63 -66.02 -12.89 -34.71
CA ASP A 63 -65.60 -11.63 -34.10
C ASP A 63 -65.19 -11.75 -32.62
N ALA A 64 -65.90 -12.57 -31.84
CA ALA A 64 -65.57 -12.82 -30.44
C ALA A 64 -64.25 -13.59 -30.28
N LEU A 65 -63.98 -14.54 -31.20
CA LEU A 65 -62.74 -15.31 -31.26
C LEU A 65 -61.55 -14.38 -31.59
N PHE A 66 -61.67 -13.52 -32.60
CA PHE A 66 -60.62 -12.57 -32.96
C PHE A 66 -60.34 -11.55 -31.88
N ARG A 67 -61.38 -10.93 -31.27
CA ARG A 67 -61.18 -10.00 -30.15
C ARG A 67 -60.43 -10.68 -29.00
N THR A 68 -60.79 -11.92 -28.67
CA THR A 68 -60.11 -12.69 -27.62
C THR A 68 -58.66 -13.02 -27.98
N ILE A 69 -58.39 -13.45 -29.23
CA ILE A 69 -57.03 -13.71 -29.70
C ILE A 69 -56.19 -12.43 -29.68
N ASP A 70 -56.73 -11.30 -30.12
CA ASP A 70 -56.05 -10.01 -30.16
C ASP A 70 -55.73 -9.50 -28.74
N GLU A 71 -56.68 -9.60 -27.79
CA GLU A 71 -56.45 -9.26 -26.40
C GLU A 71 -55.35 -10.13 -25.75
N ILE A 72 -55.39 -11.46 -25.97
CA ILE A 72 -54.36 -12.37 -25.42
C ILE A 72 -53.00 -12.08 -26.06
N SER A 73 -52.96 -11.83 -27.37
CA SER A 73 -51.72 -11.50 -28.11
C SER A 73 -51.14 -10.17 -27.65
N GLU A 74 -51.97 -9.15 -27.42
CA GLU A 74 -51.52 -7.86 -26.92
C GLU A 74 -50.96 -7.99 -25.50
N GLN A 75 -51.60 -8.77 -24.62
CA GLN A 75 -51.08 -9.01 -23.27
C GLN A 75 -49.77 -9.82 -23.29
N ALA A 76 -49.65 -10.85 -24.13
CA ALA A 76 -48.42 -11.60 -24.35
C ALA A 76 -47.28 -10.67 -24.80
N ARG A 77 -47.53 -9.82 -25.80
CA ARG A 77 -46.57 -8.83 -26.33
C ARG A 77 -46.18 -7.79 -25.28
N ARG A 78 -47.15 -7.23 -24.55
CA ARG A 78 -46.90 -6.28 -23.46
C ARG A 78 -46.00 -6.92 -22.39
N LYS A 79 -46.31 -8.14 -21.95
CA LYS A 79 -45.53 -8.85 -20.93
C LYS A 79 -44.13 -9.24 -21.41
N ARG A 80 -43.98 -9.67 -22.66
CA ARG A 80 -42.69 -9.93 -23.30
C ARG A 80 -41.79 -8.70 -23.31
N LEU A 81 -42.33 -7.55 -23.73
CA LEU A 81 -41.59 -6.28 -23.82
C LEU A 81 -41.27 -5.69 -22.44
N GLU A 82 -42.15 -5.87 -21.45
CA GLU A 82 -41.90 -5.52 -20.05
C GLU A 82 -40.73 -6.37 -19.50
N LEU A 83 -40.82 -7.69 -19.62
CA LEU A 83 -39.84 -8.62 -19.05
C LEU A 83 -38.47 -8.51 -19.73
N ASP A 84 -38.39 -8.34 -21.05
CA ASP A 84 -37.14 -8.10 -21.77
C ASP A 84 -36.43 -6.81 -21.29
N LYS A 85 -37.19 -5.73 -21.08
CA LYS A 85 -36.66 -4.48 -20.49
C LYS A 85 -36.18 -4.69 -19.07
N LEU A 86 -36.95 -5.38 -18.23
CA LEU A 86 -36.57 -5.68 -16.84
C LEU A 86 -35.30 -6.55 -16.76
N VAL A 87 -35.21 -7.60 -17.57
CA VAL A 87 -34.00 -8.45 -17.68
C VAL A 87 -32.77 -7.61 -18.01
N LYS A 88 -32.86 -6.74 -19.03
CA LYS A 88 -31.74 -5.88 -19.45
C LYS A 88 -31.35 -4.86 -18.38
N ALA A 89 -32.32 -4.11 -17.85
CA ALA A 89 -32.08 -3.09 -16.84
C ALA A 89 -31.51 -3.69 -15.54
N ARG A 90 -32.09 -4.79 -15.05
CA ARG A 90 -31.68 -5.43 -13.79
C ARG A 90 -30.30 -6.09 -13.91
N LYS A 91 -29.91 -6.62 -15.08
CA LYS A 91 -28.55 -7.13 -15.33
C LYS A 91 -27.46 -6.05 -15.28
N VAL A 92 -27.79 -4.80 -15.63
CA VAL A 92 -26.88 -3.65 -15.48
C VAL A 92 -26.83 -3.23 -14.02
N ALA A 93 -28.00 -2.96 -13.42
CA ALA A 93 -28.12 -2.53 -12.02
C ALA A 93 -27.41 -3.47 -11.03
N ILE A 94 -27.54 -4.80 -11.18
CA ILE A 94 -26.87 -5.76 -10.30
C ILE A 94 -25.34 -5.70 -10.41
N ARG A 95 -24.76 -5.42 -11.59
CA ARG A 95 -23.31 -5.24 -11.73
C ARG A 95 -22.84 -3.98 -11.00
N GLU A 96 -23.58 -2.88 -11.15
CA GLU A 96 -23.30 -1.62 -10.49
C GLU A 96 -23.44 -1.74 -8.97
N GLU A 97 -24.51 -2.37 -8.48
CA GLU A 97 -24.70 -2.69 -7.05
C GLU A 97 -23.55 -3.50 -6.46
N ILE A 98 -23.06 -4.52 -7.18
CA ILE A 98 -21.93 -5.35 -6.71
C ILE A 98 -20.64 -4.52 -6.63
N VAL A 99 -20.33 -3.73 -7.65
CA VAL A 99 -19.15 -2.85 -7.67
C VAL A 99 -19.22 -1.78 -6.59
N LEU A 100 -20.38 -1.16 -6.37
CA LEU A 100 -20.57 -0.16 -5.34
C LEU A 100 -20.41 -0.75 -3.94
N LYS A 101 -21.08 -1.88 -3.65
CA LYS A 101 -20.96 -2.59 -2.35
C LYS A 101 -19.52 -3.02 -2.06
N ALA A 102 -18.77 -3.48 -3.07
CA ALA A 102 -17.36 -3.83 -2.92
C ALA A 102 -16.48 -2.60 -2.62
N LYS A 103 -16.71 -1.47 -3.32
CA LYS A 103 -16.01 -0.20 -3.04
C LYS A 103 -16.30 0.35 -1.65
N GLU A 104 -17.57 0.34 -1.22
CA GLU A 104 -17.99 0.73 0.13
C GLU A 104 -17.33 -0.17 1.18
N ALA A 105 -17.38 -1.49 1.00
CA ALA A 105 -16.78 -2.46 1.91
C ALA A 105 -15.23 -2.41 1.96
N LEU A 106 -14.57 -1.88 0.92
CA LEU A 106 -13.15 -1.56 0.95
C LEU A 106 -12.92 -0.27 1.73
N ARG A 107 -13.60 0.83 1.38
CA ARG A 107 -13.50 2.13 2.05
C ARG A 107 -13.70 2.00 3.57
N ASP A 108 -14.73 1.29 3.99
CA ASP A 108 -15.05 1.06 5.40
C ASP A 108 -13.97 0.24 6.14
N HIS A 109 -13.14 -0.52 5.42
CA HIS A 109 -11.95 -1.20 5.97
C HIS A 109 -10.76 -0.23 6.07
N LEU A 110 -10.53 0.58 5.03
CA LEU A 110 -9.49 1.62 5.04
C LEU A 110 -9.74 2.65 6.16
N ASP A 111 -10.99 3.05 6.38
CA ASP A 111 -11.36 3.99 7.45
C ASP A 111 -11.16 3.41 8.86
N LYS A 112 -11.36 2.10 9.04
CA LYS A 112 -11.03 1.41 10.30
C LYS A 112 -9.53 1.43 10.58
N ILE A 113 -8.70 1.12 9.57
CA ILE A 113 -7.23 1.19 9.69
C ILE A 113 -6.77 2.64 9.92
N ASN A 114 -7.27 3.60 9.14
CA ASN A 114 -6.96 5.02 9.32
C ASN A 114 -7.32 5.55 10.72
N THR A 115 -8.36 4.98 11.35
CA THR A 115 -8.77 5.34 12.72
C THR A 115 -7.76 4.82 13.76
N SER A 116 -7.16 3.64 13.57
CA SER A 116 -6.17 3.09 14.53
C SER A 116 -4.88 3.92 14.60
N PHE A 117 -4.53 4.63 13.52
CA PHE A 117 -3.36 5.52 13.48
C PHE A 117 -3.49 6.79 14.35
N GLY A 118 -4.67 7.11 14.89
CA GLY A 118 -4.88 8.31 15.70
C GLY A 118 -4.88 9.62 14.89
N GLY A 119 -5.23 9.56 13.61
CA GLY A 119 -5.58 10.73 12.78
C GLY A 119 -4.43 11.57 12.21
N LYS A 120 -3.19 11.42 12.70
CA LYS A 120 -2.00 12.12 12.14
C LYS A 120 -1.47 11.49 10.85
N VAL A 121 -1.79 10.22 10.62
CA VAL A 121 -1.34 9.43 9.47
C VAL A 121 -2.55 8.78 8.79
N ARG A 122 -2.43 8.54 7.48
CA ARG A 122 -3.40 7.83 6.64
C ARG A 122 -2.68 6.81 5.76
N LEU A 123 -3.39 5.73 5.43
CA LEU A 123 -2.99 4.79 4.38
C LEU A 123 -2.77 5.52 3.04
N PRO A 124 -1.87 5.03 2.18
CA PRO A 124 -1.81 5.43 0.78
C PRO A 124 -3.09 5.01 0.04
N GLU A 125 -3.27 5.50 -1.19
CA GLU A 125 -4.32 5.01 -2.09
C GLU A 125 -4.04 3.54 -2.47
N ILE A 126 -5.08 2.71 -2.42
CA ILE A 126 -4.98 1.28 -2.74
C ILE A 126 -5.81 1.01 -3.98
N ALA A 127 -5.12 0.66 -5.07
CA ALA A 127 -5.75 0.40 -6.34
C ALA A 127 -6.57 -0.89 -6.29
N ALA A 128 -7.87 -0.80 -6.56
CA ALA A 128 -8.78 -1.94 -6.65
C ALA A 128 -9.72 -1.79 -7.85
N ASP A 129 -9.56 -2.61 -8.87
CA ASP A 129 -10.39 -2.56 -10.09
C ASP A 129 -11.49 -3.62 -10.07
N PHE A 130 -12.52 -3.34 -9.27
CA PHE A 130 -13.73 -4.15 -9.24
C PHE A 130 -14.43 -4.25 -10.61
N ALA A 131 -14.35 -3.22 -11.44
CA ALA A 131 -15.02 -3.20 -12.75
C ALA A 131 -14.30 -4.12 -13.77
N GLY A 132 -12.97 -4.12 -13.75
CA GLY A 132 -12.13 -5.07 -14.46
C GLY A 132 -12.30 -6.50 -13.95
N ALA A 133 -12.32 -6.71 -12.63
CA ALA A 133 -12.50 -8.02 -12.02
C ALA A 133 -13.81 -8.72 -12.44
N ILE A 134 -14.92 -7.98 -12.52
CA ILE A 134 -16.22 -8.51 -12.95
C ILE A 134 -16.40 -8.59 -14.48
N LYS A 135 -15.41 -8.13 -15.27
CA LYS A 135 -15.50 -8.08 -16.73
C LYS A 135 -15.62 -9.49 -17.33
N GLY A 136 -16.49 -9.65 -18.32
CA GLY A 136 -16.73 -10.93 -19.00
C GLY A 136 -17.57 -11.96 -18.19
N LYS A 137 -17.78 -11.75 -16.89
CA LYS A 137 -18.66 -12.60 -16.06
C LYS A 137 -20.13 -12.43 -16.47
N LYS A 138 -20.88 -13.54 -16.48
CA LYS A 138 -22.26 -13.63 -17.01
C LYS A 138 -23.33 -13.91 -15.96
N ASN A 139 -23.01 -14.65 -14.91
CA ASN A 139 -23.92 -15.01 -13.82
C ASN A 139 -23.59 -14.20 -12.55
N ILE A 140 -24.58 -14.03 -11.67
CA ILE A 140 -24.50 -13.21 -10.46
C ILE A 140 -23.54 -13.81 -9.44
N ALA A 141 -23.51 -15.14 -9.32
CA ALA A 141 -22.53 -15.83 -8.48
C ALA A 141 -21.08 -15.41 -8.85
N SER A 142 -20.65 -15.63 -10.10
CA SER A 142 -19.27 -15.27 -10.51
C SER A 142 -19.00 -13.77 -10.60
N LEU A 143 -20.04 -12.92 -10.68
CA LEU A 143 -19.91 -11.47 -10.51
C LEU A 143 -19.54 -11.12 -9.05
N ARG A 144 -20.21 -11.75 -8.08
CA ARG A 144 -19.91 -11.58 -6.65
C ARG A 144 -18.55 -12.17 -6.31
N ASP A 145 -18.32 -13.45 -6.63
CA ASP A 145 -17.06 -14.15 -6.34
C ASP A 145 -15.84 -13.38 -6.86
N ALA A 146 -15.92 -12.77 -8.05
CA ALA A 146 -14.85 -11.97 -8.63
C ALA A 146 -14.64 -10.63 -7.91
N ALA A 147 -15.73 -9.93 -7.55
CA ALA A 147 -15.65 -8.69 -6.80
C ALA A 147 -15.14 -8.92 -5.36
N ASP A 148 -15.60 -10.00 -4.71
CA ASP A 148 -15.18 -10.42 -3.37
C ASP A 148 -13.72 -10.89 -3.33
N SER A 149 -13.24 -11.55 -4.39
CA SER A 149 -11.82 -11.92 -4.54
C SER A 149 -10.92 -10.68 -4.66
N GLU A 150 -11.30 -9.70 -5.47
CA GLU A 150 -10.56 -8.44 -5.59
C GLU A 150 -10.66 -7.60 -4.30
N LEU A 151 -11.80 -7.63 -3.62
CA LEU A 151 -11.99 -7.00 -2.30
C LEU A 151 -11.06 -7.63 -1.26
N ALA A 152 -10.94 -8.96 -1.25
CA ALA A 152 -10.03 -9.67 -0.35
C ALA A 152 -8.57 -9.31 -0.64
N ARG A 153 -8.16 -9.28 -1.91
CA ARG A 153 -6.81 -8.84 -2.33
C ARG A 153 -6.50 -7.43 -1.83
N ALA A 154 -7.38 -6.47 -2.11
CA ALA A 154 -7.19 -5.07 -1.70
C ALA A 154 -7.21 -4.90 -0.17
N LYS A 155 -8.00 -5.68 0.57
CA LYS A 155 -7.99 -5.68 2.05
C LYS A 155 -6.72 -6.27 2.64
N ILE A 156 -6.16 -7.32 2.03
CA ILE A 156 -4.88 -7.92 2.46
C ILE A 156 -3.75 -6.90 2.28
N GLU A 157 -3.68 -6.26 1.10
CA GLU A 157 -2.73 -5.18 0.82
C GLU A 157 -2.88 -4.02 1.81
N ALA A 158 -4.12 -3.58 2.09
CA ALA A 158 -4.41 -2.54 3.07
C ALA A 158 -3.94 -2.89 4.49
N SER A 159 -4.21 -4.11 4.94
CA SER A 159 -3.79 -4.56 6.26
C SER A 159 -2.27 -4.67 6.35
N GLN A 160 -1.59 -5.23 5.34
CA GLN A 160 -0.12 -5.34 5.32
C GLN A 160 0.57 -3.98 5.41
N ILE A 161 0.11 -2.99 4.63
CA ILE A 161 0.62 -1.62 4.70
C ILE A 161 0.27 -1.00 6.06
N GLY A 162 -0.94 -1.25 6.57
CA GLY A 162 -1.40 -0.75 7.86
C GLY A 162 -0.59 -1.25 9.05
N ASP A 163 -0.26 -2.54 9.08
CA ASP A 163 0.55 -3.17 10.12
C ASP A 163 1.98 -2.61 10.11
N GLY A 164 2.55 -2.39 8.92
CA GLY A 164 3.84 -1.71 8.75
C GLY A 164 3.82 -0.27 9.28
N ILE A 165 2.78 0.51 8.97
CA ILE A 165 2.59 1.86 9.50
C ILE A 165 2.44 1.84 11.03
N CYS A 166 1.70 0.88 11.60
CA CYS A 166 1.56 0.73 13.05
C CYS A 166 2.93 0.50 13.72
N ALA A 167 3.72 -0.47 13.24
CA ALA A 167 5.06 -0.74 13.76
C ALA A 167 5.99 0.50 13.66
N ASN A 168 5.87 1.25 12.56
CA ASN A 168 6.61 2.49 12.33
C ASN A 168 6.18 3.63 13.27
N LEU A 169 4.88 3.77 13.55
CA LEU A 169 4.34 4.71 14.52
C LEU A 169 4.76 4.38 15.95
N ASP A 170 4.80 3.11 16.33
CA ASP A 170 5.28 2.68 17.65
C ASP A 170 6.79 2.85 17.80
N SER A 171 7.55 2.67 16.71
CA SER A 171 8.98 3.00 16.65
C SER A 171 9.22 4.51 16.85
N LEU A 172 8.40 5.38 16.25
CA LEU A 172 8.44 6.83 16.50
C LEU A 172 8.07 7.18 17.94
N ARG A 173 6.99 6.58 18.48
CA ARG A 173 6.53 6.82 19.86
C ARG A 173 7.59 6.43 20.91
N THR A 174 8.33 5.34 20.68
CA THR A 174 9.33 4.82 21.62
C THR A 174 10.69 5.51 21.49
N LEU A 175 11.18 5.74 20.26
CA LEU A 175 12.52 6.29 20.04
C LEU A 175 12.58 7.82 20.03
N ALA A 176 11.48 8.50 19.72
CA ALA A 176 11.40 9.96 19.61
C ALA A 176 10.47 10.63 20.63
N ALA A 177 10.19 9.96 21.76
CA ALA A 177 9.28 10.42 22.81
C ALA A 177 9.53 11.87 23.26
N ASP A 178 10.79 12.23 23.49
CA ASP A 178 11.18 13.60 23.93
C ASP A 178 11.35 14.59 22.77
N HIS A 179 11.36 14.12 21.52
CA HIS A 179 11.66 14.92 20.32
C HIS A 179 10.57 14.85 19.21
N PRO A 180 9.26 14.85 19.53
CA PRO A 180 8.21 14.64 18.53
C PRO A 180 8.14 15.75 17.48
N PHE A 181 8.64 16.95 17.80
CA PHE A 181 8.71 18.10 16.91
C PHE A 181 9.71 17.93 15.74
N LEU A 182 10.61 16.95 15.79
CA LEU A 182 11.54 16.62 14.70
C LEU A 182 10.90 15.74 13.60
N PHE A 183 9.65 15.31 13.80
CA PHE A 183 8.96 14.31 12.97
C PHE A 183 7.57 14.80 12.51
N ASN A 184 7.45 16.09 12.20
CA ASN A 184 6.23 16.68 11.63
C ASN A 184 5.88 16.08 10.24
N ASP A 185 6.85 15.48 9.56
CA ASP A 185 6.74 14.73 8.31
C ASP A 185 6.34 13.25 8.50
N ALA A 186 5.77 12.89 9.66
CA ALA A 186 5.37 11.52 10.02
C ALA A 186 4.70 10.75 8.87
N GLN A 187 3.71 11.35 8.17
CA GLN A 187 3.00 10.74 7.04
C GLN A 187 3.92 10.21 5.92
N GLN A 188 5.07 10.83 5.68
CA GLN A 188 5.99 10.43 4.62
C GLN A 188 6.99 9.38 5.09
N ILE A 189 7.45 9.47 6.34
CA ILE A 189 8.50 8.58 6.87
C ILE A 189 7.95 7.23 7.34
N VAL A 190 6.69 7.14 7.79
CA VAL A 190 6.04 5.88 8.21
C VAL A 190 5.72 4.92 7.06
N LEU A 191 5.92 5.33 5.81
CA LEU A 191 5.80 4.46 4.62
C LEU A 191 7.12 3.77 4.24
N LYS A 192 8.22 4.06 4.94
CA LYS A 192 9.52 3.41 4.74
C LYS A 192 9.59 2.06 5.46
N ASN A 193 10.58 1.25 5.12
CA ASN A 193 10.93 0.08 5.92
C ASN A 193 11.28 0.51 7.36
N ASN A 194 10.98 -0.35 8.33
CA ASN A 194 11.16 -0.02 9.74
C ASN A 194 12.62 0.27 10.09
N ASP A 195 13.57 -0.52 9.59
CA ASP A 195 15.00 -0.31 9.83
C ASP A 195 15.49 1.05 9.31
N ASP A 196 15.06 1.46 8.10
CA ASP A 196 15.39 2.76 7.50
C ASP A 196 14.81 3.92 8.34
N LEU A 197 13.59 3.75 8.85
CA LEU A 197 12.94 4.72 9.73
C LEU A 197 13.67 4.83 11.08
N VAL A 198 14.02 3.70 11.70
CA VAL A 198 14.75 3.64 12.98
C VAL A 198 16.13 4.28 12.85
N ALA A 199 16.83 4.06 11.72
CA ALA A 199 18.10 4.73 11.43
C ALA A 199 17.91 6.25 11.28
N LEU A 200 16.91 6.69 10.50
CA LEU A 200 16.58 8.11 10.30
C LEU A 200 16.22 8.82 11.61
N ILE A 201 15.45 8.17 12.50
CA ILE A 201 15.11 8.70 13.83
C ILE A 201 16.38 8.95 14.64
N LYS A 202 17.28 7.95 14.72
CA LYS A 202 18.55 8.05 15.46
C LYS A 202 19.43 9.18 14.92
N VAL A 203 19.53 9.32 13.59
CA VAL A 203 20.29 10.39 12.94
C VAL A 203 19.73 11.76 13.31
N ARG A 204 18.43 12.01 13.10
CA ARG A 204 17.81 13.33 13.41
C ARG A 204 17.94 13.71 14.90
N ILE A 205 17.77 12.76 15.81
CA ILE A 205 17.93 13.01 17.25
C ILE A 205 19.39 13.32 17.60
N ASN A 206 20.35 12.62 16.99
CA ASN A 206 21.77 12.90 17.21
C ASN A 206 22.18 14.27 16.64
N GLU A 207 21.74 14.62 15.43
CA GLU A 207 21.96 15.94 14.83
C GLU A 207 21.38 17.07 15.70
N HIS A 208 20.17 16.88 16.25
CA HIS A 208 19.56 17.84 17.16
C HIS A 208 20.37 18.00 18.46
N LYS A 209 20.82 16.90 19.08
CA LYS A 209 21.64 16.95 20.30
C LYS A 209 22.97 17.67 20.05
N GLN A 210 23.66 17.35 18.96
CA GLN A 210 24.91 18.03 18.58
C GLN A 210 24.69 19.53 18.31
N ALA A 211 23.56 19.92 17.70
CA ALA A 211 23.21 21.31 17.49
C ALA A 211 22.90 22.08 18.79
N GLU A 212 22.22 21.46 19.76
CA GLU A 212 21.98 22.07 21.08
C GLU A 212 23.28 22.17 21.89
N GLU A 213 24.10 21.12 21.93
CA GLU A 213 25.43 21.14 22.58
C GLU A 213 26.34 22.24 22.00
N ALA A 214 26.34 22.42 20.67
CA ALA A 214 27.07 23.50 20.01
C ALA A 214 26.55 24.89 20.38
N LYS A 215 25.22 25.07 20.52
CA LYS A 215 24.62 26.33 21.00
C LYS A 215 25.01 26.61 22.45
N GLU A 216 24.96 25.61 23.33
CA GLU A 216 25.37 25.76 24.73
C GLU A 216 26.86 26.12 24.85
N LEU A 217 27.73 25.45 24.09
CA LEU A 217 29.16 25.78 24.07
C LEU A 217 29.40 27.21 23.58
N ALA A 218 28.76 27.62 22.47
CA ALA A 218 28.85 28.98 21.95
C ALA A 218 28.31 30.03 22.95
N GLN A 219 27.27 29.71 23.72
CA GLN A 219 26.77 30.58 24.80
C GLN A 219 27.76 30.67 25.96
N ARG A 220 28.33 29.55 26.41
CA ARG A 220 29.36 29.51 27.47
C ARG A 220 30.63 30.28 27.07
N GLU A 221 31.04 30.19 25.80
CA GLU A 221 32.16 30.96 25.26
C GLU A 221 31.86 32.46 25.21
N ARG A 222 30.66 32.87 24.77
CA ARG A 222 30.23 34.28 24.82
C ARG A 222 30.25 34.84 26.23
N ILE A 223 29.71 34.11 27.22
CA ILE A 223 29.72 34.54 28.63
C ILE A 223 31.16 34.71 29.14
N ARG A 224 32.06 33.76 28.85
CA ARG A 224 33.50 33.88 29.22
C ARG A 224 34.19 35.07 28.53
N ALA A 225 33.88 35.32 27.26
CA ALA A 225 34.41 36.47 26.52
C ALA A 225 33.91 37.80 27.12
N GLU A 226 32.63 37.88 27.50
CA GLU A 226 32.06 39.05 28.17
C GLU A 226 32.62 39.27 29.58
N GLU A 227 32.84 38.21 30.38
CA GLU A 227 33.45 38.33 31.70
C GLU A 227 34.92 38.74 31.62
N THR A 228 35.71 38.14 30.72
CA THR A 228 37.11 38.53 30.51
C THR A 228 37.22 39.95 29.96
N ALA A 229 36.32 40.39 29.07
CA ALA A 229 36.25 41.78 28.62
C ALA A 229 35.90 42.75 29.76
N LYS A 230 34.95 42.40 30.64
CA LYS A 230 34.61 43.20 31.83
C LYS A 230 35.79 43.30 32.82
N LEU A 231 36.47 42.19 33.08
CA LEU A 231 37.67 42.16 33.95
C LEU A 231 38.83 42.97 33.35
N ALA A 232 39.08 42.85 32.04
CA ALA A 232 40.09 43.64 31.34
C ALA A 232 39.76 45.14 31.37
N ALA A 233 38.50 45.52 31.12
CA ALA A 233 38.06 46.91 31.20
C ALA A 233 38.16 47.49 32.62
N ALA A 234 37.86 46.69 33.65
CA ALA A 234 38.04 47.09 35.05
C ALA A 234 39.53 47.28 35.41
N ALA A 235 40.40 46.35 34.99
CA ALA A 235 41.84 46.45 35.21
C ALA A 235 42.49 47.61 34.44
N GLU A 236 42.02 47.91 33.23
CA GLU A 236 42.45 49.08 32.45
C GLU A 236 42.03 50.39 33.14
N ALA A 237 40.80 50.46 33.66
CA ALA A 237 40.30 51.62 34.41
C ALA A 237 41.08 51.82 35.73
N GLU A 238 41.39 50.75 36.46
CA GLU A 238 42.21 50.80 37.68
C GLU A 238 43.64 51.24 37.37
N ARG A 239 44.25 50.72 36.29
CA ARG A 239 45.57 51.15 35.80
C ARG A 239 45.62 52.62 35.39
N VAL A 240 44.57 53.14 34.75
CA VAL A 240 44.49 54.58 34.42
C VAL A 240 44.43 55.41 35.70
N ALA A 241 43.61 55.01 36.69
CA ALA A 241 43.53 55.68 37.98
C ALA A 241 44.84 55.62 38.80
N GLU A 242 45.58 54.51 38.73
CA GLU A 242 46.92 54.41 39.34
C GLU A 242 47.97 55.22 38.58
N ALA A 243 47.92 55.27 37.25
CA ALA A 243 48.84 56.07 36.44
C ALA A 243 48.66 57.58 36.68
N GLU A 244 47.43 58.05 36.93
CA GLU A 244 47.16 59.42 37.37
C GLU A 244 47.73 59.71 38.76
N LYS A 245 47.66 58.77 39.71
CA LYS A 245 48.34 58.89 41.02
C LYS A 245 49.87 58.86 40.90
N ALA A 246 50.42 57.98 40.08
CA ALA A 246 51.87 57.83 39.91
C ALA A 246 52.52 59.06 39.25
N LYS A 247 51.81 59.75 38.33
CA LYS A 247 52.26 61.02 37.75
C LYS A 247 52.44 62.17 38.75
N ALA A 248 51.97 62.02 40.00
CA ALA A 248 52.22 62.97 41.07
C ALA A 248 53.58 62.78 41.78
N SER A 249 54.34 61.71 41.50
CA SER A 249 55.63 61.47 42.18
C SER A 249 56.70 60.83 41.28
N ALA A 250 57.75 61.63 41.04
CA ALA A 250 59.10 61.30 40.54
C ALA A 250 59.44 61.61 39.05
N PRO A 251 60.60 62.28 38.77
CA PRO A 251 61.16 62.48 37.44
C PRO A 251 62.23 61.42 37.05
N ALA A 252 62.74 61.50 35.81
CA ALA A 252 63.61 60.52 35.14
C ALA A 252 64.94 61.18 34.59
N PRO A 253 65.67 60.62 33.58
CA PRO A 253 66.68 59.54 33.70
C PRO A 253 68.03 59.81 32.94
N GLN A 254 69.00 58.87 32.94
CA GLN A 254 70.16 58.71 32.01
C GLN A 254 70.69 57.24 32.14
N ALA A 255 71.00 56.41 31.11
CA ALA A 255 71.85 56.51 29.90
C ALA A 255 73.38 56.41 30.20
N ALA A 256 74.27 55.69 29.50
CA ALA A 256 74.26 54.70 28.39
C ALA A 256 75.48 53.73 28.57
N GLU A 257 75.75 52.65 27.80
CA GLU A 257 76.41 52.60 26.47
C GLU A 257 76.49 51.14 25.89
N ALA A 258 76.83 51.01 24.60
CA ALA A 258 77.05 49.76 23.82
C ALA A 258 78.29 49.99 22.89
N PRO A 259 78.55 49.32 21.71
CA PRO A 259 78.09 48.07 21.06
C PRO A 259 79.31 47.16 20.62
N LYS A 260 79.31 46.10 19.79
CA LYS A 260 78.77 45.81 18.42
C LYS A 260 78.71 44.29 18.14
N THR A 261 77.66 43.71 17.53
CA THR A 261 77.34 43.54 16.07
C THR A 261 78.43 42.75 15.30
N VAL A 262 78.16 41.73 14.46
CA VAL A 262 77.14 41.49 13.39
C VAL A 262 76.95 39.95 13.16
N GLU A 263 75.96 39.34 12.48
CA GLU A 263 74.82 39.73 11.60
C GLU A 263 73.67 38.64 11.59
N GLN A 264 72.65 38.80 10.74
CA GLN A 264 71.51 37.95 10.26
C GLN A 264 71.67 36.40 10.13
N ALA A 265 70.61 35.56 10.03
CA ALA A 265 69.21 35.78 9.60
C ALA A 265 68.15 34.89 10.32
N SER A 266 66.86 35.07 10.00
CA SER A 266 65.66 34.43 10.60
C SER A 266 64.66 33.97 9.50
N PRO A 267 63.52 33.31 9.79
CA PRO A 267 63.11 32.53 10.99
C PRO A 267 62.35 31.19 10.68
N ARG A 268 62.22 30.28 11.66
CA ARG A 268 60.93 29.72 12.18
C ARG A 268 61.11 28.51 13.13
N MET A 269 60.07 28.24 13.90
CA MET A 269 60.06 27.41 15.12
C MET A 269 60.04 25.89 14.87
N SER A 270 60.54 25.15 15.85
CA SER A 270 60.51 23.69 15.94
C SER A 270 59.24 23.18 16.65
N ALA A 271 58.68 22.07 16.16
CA ALA A 271 57.75 21.21 16.89
C ALA A 271 57.85 19.75 16.37
N VAL A 272 57.78 18.78 17.29
CA VAL A 272 58.11 17.33 17.11
C VAL A 272 56.88 16.51 17.56
N ALA A 273 56.44 15.39 16.96
CA ALA A 273 57.01 14.41 16.01
C ALA A 273 55.89 13.95 15.00
N PRO A 274 55.90 12.76 14.32
CA PRO A 274 56.88 11.67 14.22
C PRO A 274 57.20 11.15 12.79
N SER A 275 58.15 10.21 12.71
CA SER A 275 58.63 9.54 11.49
C SER A 275 57.60 8.61 10.81
N PRO A 276 57.69 8.40 9.48
CA PRO A 276 56.76 7.54 8.73
C PRO A 276 57.04 6.05 8.97
N LYS A 277 56.02 5.30 9.42
CA LYS A 277 56.04 3.84 9.33
C LYS A 277 55.56 3.40 7.95
N VAL A 278 56.42 2.61 7.30
CA VAL A 278 56.19 1.85 6.07
C VAL A 278 54.80 1.20 6.07
N PRO A 279 53.98 1.36 5.01
CA PRO A 279 52.71 0.65 4.92
C PRO A 279 52.97 -0.86 4.76
N PRO A 280 52.37 -1.73 5.59
CA PRO A 280 52.43 -3.16 5.34
C PRO A 280 51.69 -3.49 4.04
N LYS A 281 52.21 -4.44 3.27
CA LYS A 281 51.48 -5.06 2.15
C LYS A 281 50.11 -5.56 2.67
N PRO A 282 49.03 -5.47 1.87
CA PRO A 282 47.73 -5.98 2.28
C PRO A 282 47.82 -7.51 2.46
N THR A 283 47.83 -7.95 3.72
CA THR A 283 47.67 -9.37 4.08
C THR A 283 46.24 -9.77 3.76
N LYS A 284 46.08 -10.50 2.66
CA LYS A 284 44.79 -11.05 2.23
C LYS A 284 44.36 -12.09 3.27
N LEU A 285 43.28 -11.81 4.01
CA LEU A 285 42.65 -12.77 4.90
C LEU A 285 41.74 -13.67 4.09
N GLU A 286 41.99 -14.97 4.13
CA GLU A 286 41.17 -15.99 3.46
C GLU A 286 40.39 -16.77 4.52
N ALA A 287 39.07 -16.83 4.37
CA ALA A 287 38.22 -17.58 5.27
C ALA A 287 38.32 -19.08 4.96
N ASN A 288 38.65 -19.88 5.97
CA ASN A 288 38.70 -21.33 5.86
C ASN A 288 37.60 -21.94 6.75
N VAL A 289 36.71 -22.72 6.14
CA VAL A 289 35.60 -23.39 6.83
C VAL A 289 36.08 -24.73 7.36
N THR A 290 36.35 -24.80 8.66
CA THR A 290 36.81 -26.04 9.32
C THR A 290 35.67 -27.00 9.67
N ASP A 291 34.45 -26.50 9.85
CA ASP A 291 33.24 -27.29 10.09
C ASP A 291 32.03 -26.65 9.38
N LEU A 292 31.48 -27.35 8.40
CA LEU A 292 30.33 -26.91 7.62
C LEU A 292 29.02 -26.97 8.42
N HIS A 293 28.86 -27.93 9.33
CA HIS A 293 27.64 -28.06 10.14
C HIS A 293 27.51 -26.92 11.15
N ALA A 294 28.63 -26.55 11.79
CA ALA A 294 28.69 -25.37 12.66
C ALA A 294 28.37 -24.08 11.90
N LEU A 295 28.85 -23.94 10.65
CA LEU A 295 28.55 -22.79 9.80
C LEU A 295 27.06 -22.71 9.40
N VAL A 296 26.45 -23.82 8.99
CA VAL A 296 25.01 -23.89 8.69
C VAL A 296 24.17 -23.53 9.92
N LYS A 297 24.55 -24.01 11.11
CA LYS A 297 23.90 -23.63 12.37
C LYS A 297 24.05 -22.14 12.67
N ALA A 298 25.22 -21.55 12.43
CA ALA A 298 25.43 -20.11 12.60
C ALA A 298 24.57 -19.26 11.65
N VAL A 299 24.32 -19.73 10.42
CA VAL A 299 23.38 -19.09 9.48
C VAL A 299 21.94 -19.19 9.97
N TYR A 300 21.50 -20.38 10.42
CA TYR A 300 20.16 -20.58 10.98
C TYR A 300 19.88 -19.70 12.21
N GLU A 301 20.89 -19.51 13.06
CA GLU A 301 20.82 -18.62 14.24
C GLU A 301 21.02 -17.12 13.91
N GLY A 302 21.05 -16.74 12.62
CA GLY A 302 21.18 -15.35 12.17
C GLY A 302 22.56 -14.72 12.41
N ARG A 303 23.57 -15.51 12.75
CA ARG A 303 24.95 -15.05 13.05
C ARG A 303 25.82 -14.92 11.80
N ALA A 304 25.38 -15.46 10.66
CA ALA A 304 25.97 -15.27 9.34
C ALA A 304 24.84 -15.17 8.28
N PRO A 305 25.01 -14.37 7.20
CA PRO A 305 23.99 -14.27 6.17
C PRO A 305 23.91 -15.54 5.32
N ILE A 306 22.70 -15.88 4.84
CA ILE A 306 22.45 -17.10 4.05
C ILE A 306 23.28 -17.17 2.75
N SER A 307 23.71 -16.02 2.22
CA SER A 307 24.58 -15.90 1.05
C SER A 307 25.99 -16.49 1.22
N VAL A 308 26.38 -16.91 2.44
CA VAL A 308 27.62 -17.67 2.68
C VAL A 308 27.47 -19.15 2.31
N LEU A 309 26.24 -19.66 2.25
CA LEU A 309 25.93 -21.01 1.78
C LEU A 309 25.62 -20.97 0.28
N THR A 310 26.02 -22.02 -0.43
CA THR A 310 25.73 -22.20 -1.86
C THR A 310 25.03 -23.54 -2.08
N VAL A 311 23.99 -23.54 -2.90
CA VAL A 311 23.29 -24.78 -3.30
C VAL A 311 24.08 -25.43 -4.42
N ASN A 312 24.50 -26.68 -4.22
CA ASN A 312 25.12 -27.48 -5.28
C ASN A 312 24.02 -28.11 -6.15
N TRP A 313 23.63 -27.40 -7.20
CA TRP A 313 22.60 -27.83 -8.14
C TRP A 313 22.90 -29.16 -8.80
N GLY A 314 24.16 -29.44 -9.19
CA GLY A 314 24.52 -30.72 -9.82
C GLY A 314 24.26 -31.92 -8.89
N ALA A 315 24.64 -31.81 -7.61
CA ALA A 315 24.35 -32.87 -6.63
C ALA A 315 22.86 -33.00 -6.31
N LEU A 316 22.07 -31.93 -6.48
CA LEU A 316 20.62 -31.96 -6.32
C LEU A 316 19.94 -32.62 -7.54
N ASP A 317 20.39 -32.29 -8.74
CA ASP A 317 19.93 -32.89 -9.99
C ASP A 317 20.29 -34.39 -10.05
N ASP A 318 21.46 -34.80 -9.57
CA ASP A 318 21.84 -36.21 -9.42
C ASP A 318 20.87 -36.97 -8.48
N LEU A 319 20.46 -36.36 -7.36
CA LEU A 319 19.49 -36.95 -6.43
C LEU A 319 18.09 -37.06 -7.05
N VAL A 320 17.65 -36.03 -7.80
CA VAL A 320 16.40 -36.05 -8.56
C VAL A 320 16.46 -37.09 -9.69
N HIS A 321 17.62 -37.30 -10.32
CA HIS A 321 17.81 -38.33 -11.35
C HIS A 321 17.73 -39.76 -10.77
N ILE A 322 18.26 -39.96 -9.55
CA ILE A 322 18.21 -41.25 -8.84
C ILE A 322 16.80 -41.57 -8.31
N GLN A 323 16.09 -40.58 -7.76
CA GLN A 323 14.79 -40.77 -7.11
C GLN A 323 13.58 -40.49 -8.01
N GLY A 324 13.79 -39.86 -9.18
CA GLY A 324 12.76 -39.61 -10.17
C GLY A 324 11.61 -38.76 -9.65
N ALA A 325 10.37 -39.17 -9.96
CA ALA A 325 9.15 -38.46 -9.58
C ALA A 325 8.84 -38.55 -8.07
N ASP A 326 9.51 -39.45 -7.33
CA ASP A 326 9.29 -39.67 -5.89
C ASP A 326 10.24 -38.81 -5.02
N PHE A 327 11.10 -37.97 -5.61
CA PHE A 327 11.96 -37.05 -4.88
C PHE A 327 11.15 -35.96 -4.16
N GLN A 328 11.14 -35.99 -2.83
CA GLN A 328 10.50 -34.98 -1.99
C GLN A 328 11.47 -34.49 -0.90
N MET A 329 11.77 -33.19 -0.91
CA MET A 329 12.61 -32.53 0.09
C MET A 329 12.11 -31.11 0.35
N ASP A 330 12.07 -30.69 1.62
CA ASP A 330 11.53 -29.39 2.01
C ASP A 330 12.27 -28.24 1.31
N GLY A 331 11.50 -27.36 0.65
CA GLY A 331 12.03 -26.21 -0.09
C GLY A 331 12.49 -26.50 -1.53
N VAL A 332 12.43 -27.75 -2.00
CA VAL A 332 12.75 -28.13 -3.40
C VAL A 332 11.50 -28.66 -4.10
N THR A 333 11.24 -28.18 -5.32
CA THR A 333 10.14 -28.66 -6.17
C THR A 333 10.69 -29.17 -7.50
N VAL A 334 10.35 -30.42 -7.84
CA VAL A 334 10.73 -31.02 -9.12
C VAL A 334 9.75 -30.57 -10.20
N THR A 335 10.27 -30.09 -11.33
CA THR A 335 9.45 -29.70 -12.49
C THR A 335 9.94 -30.44 -13.73
N GLN A 336 8.99 -30.96 -14.52
CA GLN A 336 9.32 -31.71 -15.73
C GLN A 336 9.62 -30.76 -16.89
N VAL A 337 10.90 -30.61 -17.21
CA VAL A 337 11.38 -29.83 -18.37
C VAL A 337 11.55 -30.76 -19.57
N ALA A 338 11.25 -30.28 -20.78
CA ALA A 338 11.49 -31.05 -21.99
C ALA A 338 13.01 -31.23 -22.24
N ALA A 339 13.39 -32.42 -22.69
CA ALA A 339 14.76 -32.77 -23.09
C ALA A 339 15.16 -32.17 -24.45
#